data_AF-A0A959NEJ6-F1
#
_entry.id   AF-A0A959NEJ6-F1
#
_cell.length_a   1.000
_cell.length_b   1.000
_cell.length_c   1.000
_cell.angle_alpha   90.00
_cell.angle_beta   90.00
_cell.angle_gamma   90.00
#
_symmetry.space_group_name_H-M   'P 1'
#
loop_
_entity.id
_entity.type
_entity.pdbx_description
1 polymer ?
#
loop_
_entity_poly.entity_id
_entity_poly.type
_entity_poly.pdbx_seq_one_letter_code
_entity_poly.pdbx_strand_id
1 'polypeptide(L)'
;NINAQSGVPDTLAYLNTIVADKANYIGQPFSVLFNSLQIQTKYFHPIRAVVYNKNKETSTSFAFYYPQDGLDDMYLTYPCLNVYWQTPLDATQSDSIWENNNGGGWNTTAYNFYKNAIISDIKVRE
;
A
#
# COMPACT_ATOMS: atom_id res chain seq x y z
N ASN A 1 -2.40 -16.13 18.85
CA ASN A 1 -2.90 -15.98 17.47
C ASN A 1 -1.80 -15.30 16.66
N ILE A 2 -1.02 -16.06 15.87
CA ILE A 2 0.23 -15.58 15.23
C ILE A 2 0.01 -14.60 14.06
N ASN A 3 -1.27 -14.30 13.74
CA ASN A 3 -1.68 -13.49 12.60
C ASN A 3 -2.17 -12.08 12.99
N ALA A 4 -2.26 -11.76 14.29
CA ALA A 4 -2.71 -10.45 14.76
C ALA A 4 -1.57 -9.43 14.70
N GLN A 5 -1.84 -8.24 14.15
CA GLN A 5 -0.89 -7.12 14.25
C GLN A 5 -0.64 -6.77 15.72
N SER A 6 0.62 -6.61 16.09
CA SER A 6 1.00 -6.09 17.41
C SER A 6 1.12 -4.57 17.32
N GLY A 7 0.49 -3.84 18.25
CA GLY A 7 0.68 -2.38 18.41
C GLY A 7 -0.51 -1.51 17.98
N VAL A 8 -1.45 -2.02 17.18
CA VAL A 8 -2.66 -1.28 16.77
C VAL A 8 -3.90 -2.17 16.92
N PRO A 9 -4.79 -1.89 17.88
CA PRO A 9 -5.99 -2.69 18.13
C PRO A 9 -7.08 -2.53 17.06
N ASP A 10 -7.16 -1.36 16.43
CA ASP A 10 -8.14 -1.00 15.40
C ASP A 10 -7.44 -0.41 14.18
N THR A 11 -7.28 -1.24 13.15
CA THR A 11 -6.59 -0.84 11.91
C THR A 11 -7.34 0.29 11.19
N LEU A 12 -8.68 0.28 11.16
CA LEU A 12 -9.45 1.33 10.46
C LEU A 12 -9.26 2.67 11.15
N ALA A 13 -9.42 2.72 12.47
CA ALA A 13 -9.23 3.94 13.24
C ALA A 13 -7.80 4.49 13.08
N TYR A 14 -6.80 3.61 13.11
CA TYR A 14 -5.41 3.99 12.90
C TYR A 14 -5.13 4.51 11.47
N LEU A 15 -5.63 3.86 10.42
CA LEU A 15 -5.43 4.37 9.06
C LEU A 15 -6.10 5.73 8.86
N ASN A 16 -7.22 5.98 9.54
CA ASN A 16 -7.87 7.29 9.53
C ASN A 16 -7.02 8.38 10.20
N THR A 17 -6.19 8.08 11.21
CA THR A 17 -5.25 9.08 11.75
C THR A 17 -4.18 9.44 10.73
N ILE A 18 -3.67 8.46 9.98
CA ILE A 18 -2.72 8.70 8.88
C ILE A 18 -3.34 9.59 7.80
N VAL A 19 -4.61 9.37 7.45
CA VAL A 19 -5.32 10.22 6.47
C VAL A 19 -5.58 11.62 7.02
N ALA A 20 -5.92 11.77 8.30
CA ALA A 20 -6.06 13.08 8.94
C ALA A 20 -4.74 13.88 8.91
N ASP A 21 -3.61 13.20 9.10
CA ASP A 21 -2.27 13.79 9.11
C ASP A 21 -1.58 13.79 7.72
N LYS A 22 -2.31 13.49 6.64
CA LYS A 22 -1.71 13.26 5.32
C LYS A 22 -0.91 14.43 4.76
N ALA A 23 -1.20 15.65 5.21
CA ALA A 23 -0.45 16.85 4.85
C ALA A 23 1.05 16.74 5.21
N ASN A 24 1.42 15.94 6.22
CA ASN A 24 2.81 15.69 6.60
C ASN A 24 3.55 14.76 5.61
N TYR A 25 2.81 14.01 4.79
CA TYR A 25 3.36 13.01 3.88
C TYR A 25 3.21 13.38 2.41
N ILE A 26 2.23 14.22 2.05
CA ILE A 26 2.08 14.71 0.67
C ILE A 26 3.34 15.49 0.25
N GLY A 27 3.86 15.18 -0.94
CA GLY A 27 5.10 15.76 -1.46
C GLY A 27 6.38 15.12 -0.90
N GLN A 28 6.26 14.19 0.04
CA GLN A 28 7.40 13.43 0.57
C GLN A 28 7.56 12.08 -0.14
N PRO A 29 8.78 11.50 -0.10
CA PRO A 29 8.99 10.11 -0.50
C PRO A 29 8.18 9.14 0.36
N PHE A 30 7.72 8.04 -0.24
CA PHE A 30 6.97 6.99 0.46
C PHE A 30 7.67 6.46 1.71
N SER A 31 9.01 6.40 1.71
CA SER A 31 9.79 5.99 2.88
C SER A 31 9.49 6.81 4.15
N VAL A 32 9.12 8.09 4.03
CA VAL A 32 8.76 8.93 5.19
C VAL A 32 7.49 8.41 5.85
N LEU A 33 6.45 8.13 5.05
CA LEU A 33 5.22 7.49 5.52
C LEU A 33 5.51 6.08 6.05
N PHE A 34 6.22 5.26 5.28
CA PHE A 34 6.50 3.88 5.64
C PHE A 34 7.20 3.75 7.00
N ASN A 35 8.17 4.63 7.28
CA ASN A 35 8.92 4.63 8.54
C ASN A 35 8.10 5.16 9.74
N SER A 36 6.99 5.88 9.51
CA SER A 36 6.10 6.34 10.58
C SER A 36 5.00 5.34 10.94
N LEU A 37 4.79 4.31 10.10
CA LEU A 37 3.77 3.30 10.34
C LEU A 37 4.08 2.50 11.61
N GLN A 38 3.08 2.40 12.49
CA GLN A 38 3.10 1.55 13.69
C GLN A 38 2.67 0.11 13.39
N ILE A 39 2.30 -0.15 12.13
CA ILE A 39 1.80 -1.41 11.64
C ILE A 39 2.61 -1.86 10.41
N GLN A 40 2.77 -3.17 10.25
CA GLN A 40 3.56 -3.72 9.16
C GLN A 40 2.69 -3.97 7.93
N THR A 41 3.10 -3.44 6.79
CA THR A 41 2.57 -3.82 5.49
C THR A 41 2.81 -5.31 5.24
N LYS A 42 1.76 -6.01 4.83
CA LYS A 42 1.79 -7.44 4.50
C LYS A 42 1.66 -7.68 3.01
N TYR A 43 0.78 -6.92 2.36
CA TYR A 43 0.59 -6.98 0.92
C TYR A 43 0.52 -5.59 0.30
N PHE A 44 0.82 -5.51 -0.99
CA PHE A 44 0.59 -4.35 -1.82
C PHE A 44 -0.11 -4.76 -3.11
N HIS A 45 -0.88 -3.84 -3.69
CA HIS A 45 -1.55 -4.03 -4.96
C HIS A 45 -1.41 -2.78 -5.84
N PRO A 46 -0.66 -2.86 -6.96
CA PRO A 46 -0.57 -1.78 -7.93
C PRO A 46 -1.91 -1.48 -8.58
N ILE A 47 -2.26 -0.19 -8.72
CA ILE A 47 -3.49 0.26 -9.36
C ILE A 47 -3.19 1.20 -10.52
N ARG A 48 -3.79 0.87 -11.67
CA ARG A 48 -3.75 1.65 -12.90
C ARG A 48 -5.03 2.45 -13.03
N ALA A 49 -5.03 3.73 -12.65
CA ALA A 49 -6.23 4.58 -12.79
C ALA A 49 -6.46 5.08 -14.22
N VAL A 50 -5.53 4.84 -15.16
CA VAL A 50 -5.61 5.36 -16.53
C VAL A 50 -5.81 4.23 -17.54
N VAL A 51 -7.07 4.06 -17.99
CA VAL A 51 -7.51 2.97 -18.89
C VAL A 51 -6.70 2.89 -20.19
N TYR A 52 -6.29 4.03 -20.73
CA TYR A 52 -5.56 4.12 -22.01
C TYR A 52 -4.03 4.08 -21.85
N ASN A 53 -3.49 4.14 -20.63
CA ASN A 53 -2.05 4.05 -20.39
C ASN A 53 -1.75 2.97 -19.36
N LYS A 54 -1.85 1.73 -19.84
CA LYS A 54 -1.68 0.51 -19.02
C LYS A 54 -0.30 0.41 -18.38
N ASN A 55 0.71 1.14 -18.86
CA ASN A 55 2.08 1.05 -18.34
C ASN A 55 2.32 1.99 -17.15
N LYS A 56 1.28 2.66 -16.65
CA LYS A 56 1.38 3.63 -15.56
C LYS A 56 0.57 3.20 -14.34
N GLU A 57 1.29 2.95 -13.25
CA GLU A 57 0.72 2.77 -11.93
C GLU A 57 0.53 4.16 -11.30
N THR A 58 -0.71 4.53 -11.02
CA THR A 58 -1.04 5.85 -10.47
C THR A 58 -1.18 5.83 -8.95
N SER A 59 -1.40 4.66 -8.38
CA SER A 59 -1.60 4.46 -6.96
C SER A 59 -1.34 3.02 -6.58
N THR A 60 -1.06 2.78 -5.31
CA THR A 60 -0.87 1.44 -4.75
C THR A 60 -1.73 1.30 -3.49
N SER A 61 -2.41 0.17 -3.34
CA SER A 61 -3.04 -0.21 -2.08
C SER A 61 -2.04 -0.97 -1.21
N PHE A 62 -1.95 -0.63 0.07
CA PHE A 62 -1.16 -1.34 1.07
C PHE A 62 -2.10 -1.97 2.10
N ALA A 63 -1.99 -3.28 2.26
CA ALA A 63 -2.76 -4.06 3.20
C ALA A 63 -1.88 -4.54 4.36
N PHE A 64 -2.51 -4.68 5.53
CA PHE A 64 -1.82 -4.81 6.82
C PHE A 64 -2.10 -6.13 7.54
N TYR A 65 -2.84 -7.02 6.91
CA TYR A 65 -3.29 -8.28 7.50
C TYR A 65 -2.96 -9.47 6.60
N TYR A 66 -2.96 -10.66 7.21
CA TYR A 66 -2.99 -11.93 6.48
C TYR A 66 -4.42 -12.47 6.54
N PRO A 67 -5.10 -12.71 5.41
CA PRO A 67 -6.41 -13.35 5.45
C PRO A 67 -6.28 -14.77 6.03
N GLN A 68 -7.22 -15.15 6.90
CA GLN A 68 -7.23 -16.48 7.53
C GLN A 68 -7.66 -17.59 6.55
N ASP A 69 -8.48 -17.26 5.54
CA ASP A 69 -9.16 -18.23 4.68
C ASP A 69 -8.76 -18.18 3.18
N GLY A 70 -7.70 -17.43 2.81
CA GLY A 70 -7.17 -17.37 1.44
C GLY A 70 -7.02 -15.95 0.89
N LEU A 71 -6.28 -15.80 -0.22
CA LEU A 71 -5.92 -14.49 -0.81
C LEU A 71 -7.10 -13.80 -1.52
N ASP A 72 -8.17 -14.54 -1.85
CA ASP A 72 -9.27 -14.06 -2.70
C ASP A 72 -10.13 -12.97 -2.04
N ASP A 73 -10.21 -12.96 -0.70
CA ASP A 73 -10.98 -11.95 0.06
C ASP A 73 -10.12 -10.78 0.55
N MET A 74 -8.84 -10.70 0.14
CA MET A 74 -7.91 -9.79 0.81
C MET A 74 -8.13 -8.29 0.51
N TYR A 75 -8.86 -7.99 -0.57
CA TYR A 75 -9.02 -6.64 -1.11
C TYR A 75 -10.44 -6.10 -0.96
N LEU A 76 -11.35 -6.91 -0.43
CA LEU A 76 -12.78 -6.61 -0.33
C LEU A 76 -13.27 -6.45 1.11
N THR A 77 -12.51 -6.96 2.09
CA THR A 77 -13.06 -7.19 3.44
C THR A 77 -12.34 -6.40 4.52
N TYR A 78 -11.18 -5.81 4.24
CA TYR A 78 -10.36 -5.17 5.28
C TYR A 78 -9.77 -3.82 4.85
N PRO A 79 -9.69 -2.86 5.78
CA PRO A 79 -9.15 -1.53 5.51
C PRO A 79 -7.73 -1.56 4.94
N CYS A 80 -7.54 -0.87 3.82
CA CYS A 80 -6.25 -0.68 3.16
C CYS A 80 -5.90 0.79 3.07
N LEU A 81 -4.59 1.09 3.00
CA LEU A 81 -4.10 2.44 2.72
C LEU A 81 -3.81 2.58 1.23
N ASN A 82 -4.56 3.42 0.53
CA ASN A 82 -4.27 3.79 -0.84
C ASN A 82 -3.35 5.00 -0.87
N VAL A 83 -2.18 4.84 -1.47
CA VAL A 83 -1.25 5.94 -1.73
C VAL A 83 -1.28 6.25 -3.21
N TYR A 84 -1.52 7.52 -3.53
CA TYR A 84 -1.48 8.02 -4.89
C TYR A 84 -0.12 8.64 -5.16
N TRP A 85 0.42 8.43 -6.36
CA TRP A 85 1.74 8.90 -6.75
C TRP A 85 1.63 10.22 -7.53
N GLN A 86 2.54 11.17 -7.29
CA GLN A 86 2.61 12.41 -8.08
C GLN A 86 3.02 12.11 -9.52
N THR A 87 4.10 11.33 -9.68
CA THR A 87 4.54 10.80 -10.96
C THR A 87 4.16 9.34 -11.02
N PRO A 88 3.36 8.90 -12.01
CA PRO A 88 3.00 7.50 -12.13
C PRO A 88 4.22 6.60 -12.29
N LEU A 89 4.23 5.48 -11.56
CA LEU A 89 5.30 4.50 -11.57
C LEU A 89 5.19 3.57 -12.79
N ASP A 90 6.24 2.81 -13.05
CA ASP A 90 6.26 1.81 -14.14
C ASP A 90 5.42 0.59 -13.74
N ALA A 91 4.28 0.45 -14.42
CA ALA A 91 3.35 -0.63 -14.09
C ALA A 91 3.86 -2.02 -14.50
N THR A 92 4.72 -2.11 -15.52
CA THR A 92 5.34 -3.38 -15.91
C THR A 92 6.30 -3.84 -14.81
N GLN A 93 7.05 -2.91 -14.23
CA GLN A 93 7.93 -3.22 -13.12
C GLN A 93 7.15 -3.56 -11.84
N SER A 94 6.11 -2.79 -11.50
CA SER A 94 5.29 -3.06 -10.31
C SER A 94 4.57 -4.41 -10.41
N ASP A 95 4.04 -4.77 -11.59
CA ASP A 95 3.41 -6.07 -11.84
C ASP A 95 4.41 -7.21 -11.68
N SER A 96 5.60 -7.08 -12.29
CA SER A 96 6.62 -8.12 -12.17
C SER A 96 7.04 -8.34 -10.72
N ILE A 97 7.14 -7.27 -9.92
CA ILE A 97 7.41 -7.39 -8.47
C ILE A 97 6.23 -8.04 -7.75
N TRP A 98 5.00 -7.68 -8.10
CA TRP A 98 3.79 -8.24 -7.48
C TRP A 98 3.67 -9.74 -7.74
N GLU A 99 3.83 -10.18 -8.99
CA GLU A 99 3.77 -11.59 -9.40
C GLU A 99 4.88 -12.41 -8.72
N ASN A 100 6.11 -11.90 -8.71
CA ASN A 100 7.26 -12.58 -8.09
C ASN A 100 7.20 -12.63 -6.56
N ASN A 101 6.27 -11.91 -5.93
CA ASN A 101 6.09 -11.86 -4.48
C ASN A 101 4.80 -12.58 -4.04
N ASN A 102 4.43 -13.69 -4.67
CA ASN A 102 3.22 -14.46 -4.33
C ASN A 102 1.94 -13.62 -4.41
N GLY A 103 1.80 -12.80 -5.46
CA GLY A 103 0.63 -11.95 -5.64
C GLY A 103 0.59 -10.76 -4.69
N GLY A 104 1.73 -10.09 -4.51
CA GLY A 104 1.81 -8.80 -3.80
C GLY A 104 2.33 -8.86 -2.38
N GLY A 105 2.95 -9.94 -1.94
CA GLY A 105 3.63 -10.00 -0.65
C GLY A 105 4.65 -8.87 -0.48
N TRP A 106 4.62 -8.20 0.66
CA TRP A 106 5.54 -7.10 0.94
C TRP A 106 6.93 -7.62 1.32
N ASN A 107 7.97 -7.13 0.63
CA ASN A 107 9.36 -7.48 0.92
C ASN A 107 10.33 -6.36 0.53
N THR A 108 11.63 -6.61 0.70
CA THR A 108 12.70 -5.64 0.39
C THR A 108 12.70 -5.18 -1.06
N THR A 109 12.37 -6.05 -2.01
CA THR A 109 12.29 -5.69 -3.44
C THR A 109 11.18 -4.68 -3.69
N ALA A 110 9.98 -4.96 -3.16
CA ALA A 110 8.84 -4.04 -3.24
C ALA A 110 9.17 -2.71 -2.54
N TYR A 111 9.69 -2.75 -1.32
CA TYR A 111 10.10 -1.54 -0.60
C TYR A 111 11.09 -0.69 -1.41
N ASN A 112 12.13 -1.31 -1.99
CA ASN A 112 13.12 -0.58 -2.78
C ASN A 112 12.57 0.09 -4.03
N PHE A 113 11.51 -0.48 -4.62
CA PHE A 113 10.80 0.12 -5.74
C PHE A 113 9.99 1.35 -5.30
N TYR A 114 9.20 1.25 -4.23
CA TYR A 114 8.29 2.33 -3.81
C TYR A 114 8.94 3.43 -2.97
N LYS A 115 10.02 3.15 -2.20
CA LYS A 115 10.53 4.04 -1.14
C LYS A 115 10.81 5.50 -1.54
N ASN A 116 11.12 5.74 -2.82
CA ASN A 116 11.45 7.05 -3.37
C ASN A 116 10.29 7.69 -4.16
N ALA A 117 9.18 6.97 -4.35
CA ALA A 117 8.00 7.50 -5.02
C ALA A 117 7.40 8.65 -4.21
N ILE A 118 7.02 9.73 -4.87
CA ILE A 118 6.49 10.92 -4.21
C ILE A 118 4.97 10.81 -4.08
N ILE A 119 4.47 11.02 -2.86
CA ILE A 119 3.06 10.91 -2.52
C ILE A 119 2.30 12.15 -3.01
N SER A 120 1.20 11.95 -3.75
CA SER A 120 0.25 13.00 -4.12
C SER A 120 -0.96 13.06 -3.20
N ASP A 121 -1.45 11.90 -2.76
CA ASP A 121 -2.60 11.79 -1.84
C ASP A 121 -2.57 10.45 -1.09
N ILE A 122 -3.32 10.38 0.00
CA ILE A 122 -3.50 9.18 0.81
C ILE A 122 -4.98 9.06 1.18
N LYS A 123 -5.53 7.85 1.04
CA LYS A 123 -6.92 7.54 1.40
C LYS A 123 -7.02 6.17 2.07
N VAL A 124 -8.01 5.99 2.93
CA VAL A 124 -8.44 4.66 3.34
C VAL A 124 -9.36 4.09 2.26
N ARG A 125 -9.15 2.83 1.90
CA ARG A 125 -10.12 2.02 1.16
C ARG A 125 -10.79 1.10 2.17
N GLU A 126 -12.09 1.30 2.32
CA GLU A 126 -12.99 0.42 3.08
C GLU A 126 -13.40 -0.79 2.25
#